data_AF-A0A4R9GHM5-F1
#
_entry.id   AF-A0A4R9GHM5-F1
#
_cell.length_a   1.000
_cell.length_b   1.000
_cell.length_c   1.000
_cell.angle_alpha   90.00
_cell.angle_beta   90.00
_cell.angle_gamma   90.00
#
_symmetry.space_group_name_H-M   'P 1'
#
loop_
_entity.id
_entity.type
_entity.pdbx_description
1 polymer ?
#
loop_
_entity_poly.entity_id
_entity_poly.type
_entity_poly.pdbx_seq_one_letter_code
_entity_poly.pdbx_strand_id
1 'polypeptide(L)'
;MEGSERTIVALDLGTSLTKVVVGRPVSEYETEIVGTGAFPSSGIKNGSIVNIEATTRSIVEAVSEAELMCGQEISAIVVNVTGKSLRADNSKGVVAITNRDRAVAEPDVVRVIEAAQAIRVPADQEIIHVLSKEFSVDDQTSIKDPIGMTGVRLEAEVHIVTAGITALHNLDKCVEAAGLVEEARVLSSLASSEAVLTSGEKDLGTAVLDIGAGICDLIVYMDGGIAYSAIIPFGGSNVTSDLSIGLKTTLETAEILKKRYGHCALQEMDPTETVEIPPISGRPARSVLREELVNIIEPRMREIFEMVDAELVKSGKKSFLAGGVILTGGGSLLEGIEFLAEDVFHLTVTRARPAGLTGIAERVSSPEFSTAIGLIKYASRLGEMEQKSQDRAESWGKKIRRWIEENL
;
A
#
# COMPACT_ATOMS: atom_id res chain seq x y z
N MET A 1 34.90 -1.29 -6.87
CA MET A 1 33.90 -1.88 -7.79
C MET A 1 32.76 -0.90 -7.80
N GLU A 2 32.46 -0.30 -8.94
CA GLU A 2 31.25 0.50 -9.13
C GLU A 2 30.07 -0.33 -8.62
N GLY A 3 29.25 0.25 -7.74
CA GLY A 3 28.16 -0.44 -7.09
C GLY A 3 27.25 -1.02 -8.17
N SER A 4 27.11 -2.35 -8.18
CA SER A 4 26.06 -3.01 -8.93
C SER A 4 24.76 -2.29 -8.61
N GLU A 5 24.22 -1.53 -9.56
CA GLU A 5 22.99 -0.78 -9.39
C GLU A 5 21.86 -1.77 -9.09
N ARG A 6 21.50 -1.90 -7.82
CA ARG A 6 20.53 -2.89 -7.36
C ARG A 6 19.16 -2.53 -7.95
N THR A 7 18.70 -3.33 -8.89
CA THR A 7 17.33 -3.27 -9.38
C THR A 7 16.39 -3.90 -8.35
N ILE A 8 15.25 -3.27 -8.13
CA ILE A 8 14.15 -3.80 -7.32
C ILE A 8 12.97 -4.03 -8.25
N VAL A 9 12.37 -5.21 -8.15
CA VAL A 9 11.20 -5.58 -8.96
C VAL A 9 9.99 -5.67 -8.04
N ALA A 10 8.98 -4.87 -8.33
CA ALA A 10 7.70 -4.87 -7.63
C ALA A 10 6.66 -5.66 -8.41
N LEU A 11 5.99 -6.59 -7.74
CA LEU A 11 4.82 -7.31 -8.25
C LEU A 11 3.57 -6.83 -7.47
N ASP A 12 2.67 -6.16 -8.15
CA ASP A 12 1.37 -5.76 -7.61
C ASP A 12 0.25 -6.65 -8.17
N LEU A 13 -0.30 -7.50 -7.30
CA LEU A 13 -1.40 -8.42 -7.57
C LEU A 13 -2.76 -7.78 -7.27
N GLY A 14 -3.24 -6.96 -8.21
CA GLY A 14 -4.56 -6.36 -8.14
C GLY A 14 -5.69 -7.29 -8.59
N THR A 15 -6.92 -6.96 -8.15
CA THR A 15 -8.14 -7.63 -8.63
C THR A 15 -8.40 -7.38 -10.13
N SER A 16 -8.02 -6.22 -10.66
CA SER A 16 -8.21 -5.90 -12.09
C SER A 16 -6.95 -6.14 -12.93
N LEU A 17 -5.77 -5.90 -12.38
CA LEU A 17 -4.50 -5.93 -13.11
C LEU A 17 -3.42 -6.54 -12.22
N THR A 18 -2.62 -7.43 -12.80
CA THR A 18 -1.29 -7.77 -12.30
C THR A 18 -0.30 -6.79 -12.93
N LYS A 19 0.49 -6.09 -12.12
CA LYS A 19 1.48 -5.11 -12.59
C LYS A 19 2.86 -5.48 -12.09
N VAL A 20 3.86 -5.38 -12.95
CA VAL A 20 5.28 -5.52 -12.63
C VAL A 20 5.97 -4.21 -12.93
N VAL A 21 6.72 -3.67 -11.97
CA VAL A 21 7.54 -2.48 -12.18
C VAL A 21 8.95 -2.77 -11.74
N VAL A 22 9.89 -2.44 -12.61
CA VAL A 22 11.32 -2.61 -12.41
C VAL A 22 11.92 -1.22 -12.21
N GLY A 23 12.50 -1.00 -11.03
CA GLY A 23 13.06 0.30 -10.66
C GLY A 23 14.46 0.19 -10.08
N ARG A 24 15.25 1.23 -10.31
CA ARG A 24 16.56 1.43 -9.74
C ARG A 24 16.51 2.63 -8.79
N PRO A 25 16.65 2.42 -7.48
CA PRO A 25 16.74 3.51 -6.54
C PRO A 25 17.99 4.36 -6.84
N VAL A 26 17.80 5.66 -7.05
CA VAL A 26 18.88 6.63 -7.26
C VAL A 26 19.19 7.35 -5.95
N SER A 27 18.14 7.65 -5.18
CA SER A 27 18.22 8.20 -3.82
C SER A 27 16.97 7.83 -3.02
N GLU A 28 16.90 8.27 -1.76
CA GLU A 28 15.69 8.14 -0.92
C GLU A 28 14.43 8.72 -1.59
N TYR A 29 14.58 9.75 -2.42
CA TYR A 29 13.48 10.50 -3.03
C TYR A 29 13.31 10.25 -4.53
N GLU A 30 14.25 9.54 -5.16
CA GLU A 30 14.28 9.38 -6.61
C GLU A 30 14.49 7.91 -7.01
N THR A 31 13.61 7.40 -7.86
CA THR A 31 13.67 6.05 -8.42
C THR A 31 13.60 6.15 -9.94
N GLU A 32 14.61 5.61 -10.62
CA GLU A 32 14.61 5.46 -12.06
C GLU A 32 13.79 4.23 -12.44
N ILE A 33 12.76 4.41 -13.26
CA ILE A 33 11.95 3.30 -13.79
C ILE A 33 12.61 2.80 -15.08
N VAL A 34 12.92 1.50 -15.11
CA VAL A 34 13.66 0.88 -16.22
C VAL A 34 12.83 -0.18 -16.97
N GLY A 35 11.74 -0.68 -16.38
CA GLY A 35 10.83 -1.62 -17.03
C GLY A 35 9.47 -1.65 -16.36
N THR A 36 8.43 -1.95 -17.13
CA THR A 36 7.07 -2.14 -16.62
C THR A 36 6.34 -3.17 -17.48
N GLY A 37 5.43 -3.91 -16.86
CA GLY A 37 4.54 -4.84 -17.53
C GLY A 37 3.21 -4.95 -16.79
N ALA A 38 2.12 -5.18 -17.51
CA ALA A 38 0.81 -5.31 -16.91
C ALA A 38 -0.09 -6.27 -17.68
N PHE A 39 -0.83 -7.09 -16.94
CA PHE A 39 -1.76 -8.05 -17.53
C PHE A 39 -3.11 -8.07 -16.79
N PRO A 40 -4.26 -8.19 -17.49
CA PRO A 40 -5.57 -8.34 -16.86
C PRO A 40 -5.62 -9.52 -15.88
N SER A 41 -6.05 -9.23 -14.65
CA SER A 41 -6.19 -10.25 -13.61
C SER A 41 -7.56 -10.91 -13.69
N SER A 42 -7.58 -12.24 -13.71
CA SER A 42 -8.82 -13.05 -13.68
C SER A 42 -8.84 -14.09 -12.56
N GLY A 43 -7.71 -14.29 -11.87
CA GLY A 43 -7.59 -15.24 -10.77
C GLY A 43 -7.75 -14.62 -9.38
N ILE A 44 -7.95 -13.30 -9.28
CA ILE A 44 -8.04 -12.57 -8.01
C ILE A 44 -9.42 -11.93 -7.88
N LYS A 45 -10.02 -12.04 -6.69
CA LYS A 45 -11.29 -11.41 -6.35
C LYS A 45 -11.21 -10.77 -4.96
N ASN A 46 -11.48 -9.47 -4.88
CA ASN A 46 -11.45 -8.67 -3.65
C ASN A 46 -10.15 -8.90 -2.84
N GLY A 47 -9.02 -8.86 -3.54
CA GLY A 47 -7.67 -9.07 -2.97
C GLY A 47 -7.33 -10.52 -2.61
N SER A 48 -8.22 -11.49 -2.85
CA SER A 48 -7.97 -12.91 -2.58
C SER A 48 -7.76 -13.71 -3.86
N ILE A 49 -6.74 -14.55 -3.89
CA ILE A 49 -6.51 -15.47 -5.01
C ILE A 49 -7.57 -16.58 -4.97
N VAL A 50 -8.39 -16.65 -6.01
CA VAL A 50 -9.46 -17.64 -6.17
C VAL A 50 -9.15 -18.67 -7.26
N ASN A 51 -8.16 -18.39 -8.12
CA ASN A 51 -7.66 -19.32 -9.13
C ASN A 51 -6.14 -19.16 -9.31
N ILE A 52 -5.38 -20.15 -8.82
CA ILE A 52 -3.91 -20.18 -8.85
C ILE A 52 -3.38 -20.14 -10.29
N GLU A 53 -3.93 -20.94 -11.20
CA GLU A 53 -3.46 -21.04 -12.58
C GLU A 53 -3.64 -19.73 -13.35
N ALA A 54 -4.80 -19.09 -13.18
CA ALA A 54 -5.10 -17.81 -13.81
C ALA A 54 -4.22 -16.68 -13.26
N THR A 55 -3.97 -16.65 -11.95
CA THR A 55 -3.06 -15.69 -11.32
C THR A 55 -1.61 -15.93 -11.73
N THR A 56 -1.15 -17.19 -11.76
CA THR A 56 0.21 -17.53 -12.23
C THR A 56 0.42 -17.05 -13.65
N ARG A 57 -0.56 -17.26 -14.53
CA ARG A 57 -0.50 -16.76 -15.91
C ARG A 57 -0.39 -15.23 -15.97
N SER A 58 -1.21 -14.50 -15.21
CA SER A 58 -1.13 -13.03 -15.23
C SER A 58 0.20 -12.50 -14.70
N ILE A 59 0.83 -13.20 -13.76
CA ILE A 59 2.20 -12.92 -13.32
C ILE A 59 3.20 -13.14 -14.45
N VAL A 60 3.20 -14.32 -15.08
CA VAL A 60 4.15 -14.66 -16.16
C VAL A 60 4.08 -13.67 -17.32
N GLU A 61 2.86 -13.30 -17.74
CA GLU A 61 2.68 -12.34 -18.84
C GLU A 61 3.18 -10.94 -18.48
N ALA A 62 2.86 -10.44 -17.26
CA ALA A 62 3.32 -9.13 -16.81
C ALA A 62 4.84 -9.08 -16.58
N VAL A 63 5.44 -10.17 -16.07
CA VAL A 63 6.90 -10.29 -15.94
C VAL A 63 7.55 -10.30 -17.31
N SER A 64 7.04 -11.08 -18.26
CA SER A 64 7.59 -11.17 -19.61
C SER A 64 7.60 -9.80 -20.31
N GLU A 65 6.54 -9.00 -20.17
CA GLU A 65 6.50 -7.63 -20.69
C GLU A 65 7.55 -6.72 -20.03
N ALA A 66 7.72 -6.84 -18.71
CA ALA A 66 8.72 -6.06 -17.97
C ALA A 66 10.16 -6.44 -18.33
N GLU A 67 10.47 -7.74 -18.46
CA GLU A 67 11.78 -8.28 -18.88
C GLU A 67 12.17 -7.81 -20.28
N LEU A 68 11.22 -7.84 -21.22
CA LEU A 68 11.43 -7.33 -22.58
C LEU A 68 11.80 -5.83 -22.57
N MET A 69 11.25 -5.08 -21.62
CA MET A 69 11.47 -3.64 -21.52
C MET A 69 12.78 -3.28 -20.82
N CYS A 70 13.12 -3.96 -19.72
CA CYS A 70 14.37 -3.69 -18.99
C CYS A 70 15.58 -4.44 -19.58
N GLY A 71 15.36 -5.43 -20.46
CA GLY A 71 16.41 -6.23 -21.08
C GLY A 71 17.15 -7.16 -20.11
N GLN A 72 16.50 -7.54 -19.01
CA GLN A 72 17.07 -8.38 -17.96
C GLN A 72 16.04 -9.42 -17.50
N GLU A 73 16.52 -10.61 -17.13
CA GLU A 73 15.69 -11.63 -16.49
C GLU A 73 15.32 -11.22 -15.06
N ILE A 74 14.08 -11.47 -14.67
CA ILE A 74 13.53 -11.17 -13.35
C ILE A 74 13.42 -12.50 -12.58
N SER A 75 14.23 -12.66 -11.54
CA SER A 75 14.22 -13.86 -10.70
C SER A 75 13.65 -13.62 -9.30
N ALA A 76 13.62 -12.38 -8.84
CA ALA A 76 13.30 -12.03 -7.47
C ALA A 76 12.39 -10.79 -7.43
N ILE A 77 11.38 -10.82 -6.56
CA ILE A 77 10.31 -9.81 -6.51
C ILE A 77 9.94 -9.44 -5.08
N VAL A 78 9.49 -8.19 -4.93
CA VAL A 78 8.78 -7.71 -3.75
C VAL A 78 7.30 -7.64 -4.10
N VAL A 79 6.44 -8.27 -3.30
CA VAL A 79 5.02 -8.43 -3.62
C VAL A 79 4.12 -7.76 -2.59
N ASN A 80 2.98 -7.23 -3.04
CA ASN A 80 1.97 -6.70 -2.14
C ASN A 80 1.09 -7.80 -1.53
N VAL A 81 0.60 -7.55 -0.32
CA VAL A 81 -0.39 -8.37 0.37
C VAL A 81 -1.58 -7.50 0.74
N THR A 82 -2.77 -7.96 0.36
CA THR A 82 -4.05 -7.36 0.71
C THR A 82 -5.15 -8.42 0.85
N GLY A 83 -6.37 -8.00 1.21
CA GLY A 83 -7.56 -8.83 1.21
C GLY A 83 -8.16 -9.08 2.60
N LYS A 84 -9.33 -9.70 2.61
CA LYS A 84 -10.20 -9.80 3.80
C LYS A 84 -9.61 -10.59 4.98
N SER A 85 -8.58 -11.39 4.74
CA SER A 85 -7.92 -12.17 5.80
C SER A 85 -6.92 -11.36 6.62
N LEU A 86 -6.58 -10.15 6.16
CA LEU A 86 -5.70 -9.25 6.90
C LEU A 86 -6.36 -8.71 8.16
N ARG A 87 -5.54 -8.57 9.19
CA ARG A 87 -5.91 -7.93 10.45
C ARG A 87 -4.76 -7.04 10.91
N ALA A 88 -5.10 -5.97 11.59
CA ALA A 88 -4.12 -5.05 12.13
C ALA A 88 -4.51 -4.65 13.55
N ASP A 89 -3.54 -4.71 14.46
CA ASP A 89 -3.71 -4.42 15.87
C ASP A 89 -2.51 -3.61 16.37
N ASN A 90 -2.78 -2.64 17.25
CA ASN A 90 -1.71 -1.93 17.95
C ASN A 90 -1.37 -2.67 19.24
N SER A 91 -0.08 -2.79 19.54
CA SER A 91 0.42 -3.42 20.75
C SER A 91 1.50 -2.57 21.40
N LYS A 92 1.65 -2.72 22.71
CA LYS A 92 2.60 -1.96 23.52
C LYS A 92 3.53 -2.89 24.28
N GLY A 93 4.83 -2.67 24.11
CA GLY A 93 5.89 -3.33 24.85
C GLY A 93 6.51 -2.37 25.87
N VAL A 94 7.00 -2.93 26.98
CA VAL A 94 7.66 -2.17 28.05
C VAL A 94 8.84 -2.97 28.57
N VAL A 95 10.01 -2.35 28.67
CA VAL A 95 11.21 -2.95 29.26
C VAL A 95 11.93 -1.96 30.18
N ALA A 96 12.67 -2.49 31.15
CA ALA A 96 13.53 -1.68 32.01
C ALA A 96 14.88 -1.42 31.32
N ILE A 97 15.39 -0.20 31.41
CA ILE A 97 16.73 0.16 30.92
C ILE A 97 17.74 -0.26 31.99
N THR A 98 18.54 -1.29 31.67
CA THR A 98 19.41 -1.96 32.66
C THR A 98 20.87 -1.51 32.60
N ASN A 99 21.23 -0.63 31.66
CA ASN A 99 22.60 -0.15 31.50
C ASN A 99 23.03 0.71 32.70
N ARG A 100 24.33 0.69 33.04
CA ARG A 100 24.87 1.38 34.24
C ARG A 100 24.66 2.89 34.20
N ASP A 101 24.77 3.47 33.01
CA ASP A 101 24.53 4.88 32.71
C ASP A 101 23.05 5.19 32.46
N ARG A 102 22.18 4.18 32.52
CA ARG A 102 20.75 4.26 32.20
C ARG A 102 20.47 4.77 30.78
N ALA A 103 21.46 4.71 29.89
CA ALA A 103 21.27 5.07 28.49
C ALA A 103 20.60 3.90 27.75
N VAL A 104 19.63 4.20 26.90
CA VAL A 104 19.03 3.21 25.99
C VAL A 104 20.08 2.77 24.98
N ALA A 105 20.28 1.45 24.85
CA ALA A 105 21.13 0.87 23.82
C ALA A 105 20.31 0.08 22.79
N GLU A 106 20.92 -0.26 21.64
CA GLU A 106 20.27 -1.06 20.59
C GLU A 106 19.63 -2.36 21.12
N PRO A 107 20.24 -3.13 22.06
CA PRO A 107 19.58 -4.30 22.64
C PRO A 107 18.31 -3.99 23.43
N ASP A 108 18.21 -2.81 24.06
CA ASP A 108 16.98 -2.41 24.76
C ASP A 108 15.85 -2.15 23.76
N VAL A 109 16.16 -1.57 22.61
CA VAL A 109 15.21 -1.33 21.50
C VAL A 109 14.70 -2.66 20.93
N VAL A 110 15.59 -3.61 20.67
CA VAL A 110 15.19 -4.96 20.19
C VAL A 110 14.25 -5.62 21.19
N ARG A 111 14.62 -5.65 22.48
CA ARG A 111 13.81 -6.26 23.54
C ARG A 111 12.43 -5.60 23.69
N VAL A 112 12.33 -4.27 23.60
CA VAL A 112 11.03 -3.60 23.76
C VAL A 112 10.11 -3.89 22.58
N ILE A 113 10.67 -4.00 21.37
CA ILE A 113 9.93 -4.39 20.18
C ILE A 113 9.46 -5.86 20.30
N GLU A 114 10.34 -6.78 20.72
CA GLU A 114 9.96 -8.18 20.99
C GLU A 114 8.84 -8.27 22.05
N ALA A 115 8.94 -7.49 23.11
CA ALA A 115 7.89 -7.41 24.14
C ALA A 115 6.57 -6.88 23.57
N ALA A 116 6.63 -5.90 22.66
CA ALA A 116 5.45 -5.35 21.99
C ALA A 116 4.83 -6.35 21.01
N GLN A 117 5.65 -7.22 20.40
CA GLN A 117 5.22 -8.29 19.49
C GLN A 117 4.60 -9.51 20.19
N ALA A 118 4.69 -9.60 21.52
CA ALA A 118 4.21 -10.73 22.32
C ALA A 118 2.66 -10.77 22.43
N ILE A 119 1.96 -10.63 21.30
CA ILE A 119 0.52 -10.74 21.17
C ILE A 119 0.10 -12.18 20.86
N ARG A 120 -1.17 -12.48 21.15
CA ARG A 120 -1.76 -13.76 20.74
C ARG A 120 -2.18 -13.70 19.28
N VAL A 121 -1.32 -14.18 18.38
CA VAL A 121 -1.66 -14.39 16.98
C VAL A 121 -2.54 -15.65 16.85
N PRO A 122 -3.70 -15.59 16.18
CA PRO A 122 -4.50 -16.76 15.87
C PRO A 122 -3.71 -17.83 15.10
N ALA A 123 -4.03 -19.11 15.29
CA ALA A 123 -3.28 -20.20 14.67
C ALA A 123 -3.39 -20.27 13.13
N ASP A 124 -4.38 -19.59 12.55
CA ASP A 124 -4.62 -19.46 11.12
C ASP A 124 -4.02 -18.16 10.52
N GLN A 125 -3.26 -17.40 11.31
CA GLN A 125 -2.68 -16.11 10.96
C GLN A 125 -1.16 -16.11 11.15
N GLU A 126 -0.47 -15.30 10.36
CA GLU A 126 0.97 -15.06 10.43
C GLU A 126 1.24 -13.56 10.43
N ILE A 127 2.23 -13.12 11.21
CA ILE A 127 2.66 -11.71 11.22
C ILE A 127 3.39 -11.42 9.91
N ILE A 128 2.92 -10.43 9.17
CA ILE A 128 3.57 -9.94 7.95
C ILE A 128 4.35 -8.65 8.17
N HIS A 129 3.91 -7.82 9.12
CA HIS A 129 4.59 -6.56 9.46
C HIS A 129 4.53 -6.29 10.95
N VAL A 130 5.63 -5.75 11.47
CA VAL A 130 5.68 -5.07 12.76
C VAL A 130 6.28 -3.69 12.52
N LEU A 131 5.42 -2.68 12.54
CA LEU A 131 5.78 -1.32 12.18
C LEU A 131 5.88 -0.52 13.48
N SER A 132 7.09 -0.11 13.84
CA SER A 132 7.30 0.73 15.02
C SER A 132 6.63 2.09 14.80
N LYS A 133 5.79 2.49 15.75
CA LYS A 133 5.09 3.77 15.69
C LYS A 133 5.90 4.83 16.42
N GLU A 134 6.06 4.67 17.73
CA GLU A 134 6.73 5.62 18.61
C GLU A 134 7.38 4.87 19.79
N PHE A 135 8.47 5.44 20.31
CA PHE A 135 9.04 5.08 21.60
C PHE A 135 8.67 6.10 22.67
N SER A 136 8.69 5.64 23.91
CA SER A 136 8.62 6.50 25.09
C SER A 136 9.72 6.14 26.08
N VAL A 137 10.36 7.15 26.66
CA VAL A 137 11.36 6.98 27.72
C VAL A 137 10.84 7.70 28.97
N ASP A 138 10.52 6.91 30.00
CA ASP A 138 9.83 7.36 31.21
C ASP A 138 8.50 8.09 30.92
N ASP A 139 8.46 9.42 31.04
CA ASP A 139 7.31 10.29 30.76
C ASP A 139 7.43 11.04 29.42
N GLN A 140 8.56 10.90 28.72
CA GLN A 140 8.76 11.50 27.41
C GLN A 140 8.18 10.57 26.33
N THR A 141 7.23 11.07 25.56
CA THR A 141 6.54 10.32 24.48
C THR A 141 7.00 10.78 23.10
N SER A 142 6.56 10.08 22.06
CA SER A 142 6.75 10.47 20.66
C SER A 142 8.21 10.58 20.23
N ILE A 143 9.01 9.66 20.74
CA ILE A 143 10.43 9.54 20.43
C ILE A 143 10.58 8.61 19.22
N LYS A 144 11.24 9.08 18.14
CA LYS A 144 11.51 8.27 16.94
C LYS A 144 12.75 7.38 17.12
N ASP A 145 13.83 7.92 17.69
CA ASP A 145 15.05 7.17 18.01
C ASP A 145 15.40 7.36 19.50
N PRO A 146 15.19 6.33 20.33
CA PRO A 146 15.44 6.44 21.77
C PRO A 146 16.92 6.18 22.13
N ILE A 147 17.77 5.75 21.19
CA ILE A 147 19.15 5.34 21.49
C ILE A 147 19.94 6.51 22.08
N GLY A 148 20.60 6.26 23.21
CA GLY A 148 21.38 7.25 23.95
C GLY A 148 20.56 8.12 24.92
N MET A 149 19.23 8.05 24.90
CA MET A 149 18.40 8.72 25.90
C MET A 149 18.55 8.03 27.26
N THR A 150 18.54 8.81 28.34
CA THR A 150 18.63 8.29 29.70
C THR A 150 17.25 8.10 30.30
N GLY A 151 16.98 6.92 30.86
CA GLY A 151 15.71 6.67 31.55
C GLY A 151 15.70 5.38 32.37
N VAL A 152 14.58 5.08 33.00
CA VAL A 152 14.38 3.82 33.73
C VAL A 152 13.55 2.84 32.91
N ARG A 153 12.58 3.33 32.15
CA ARG A 153 11.64 2.53 31.38
C ARG A 153 11.64 2.97 29.92
N LEU A 154 11.78 1.99 29.03
CA LEU A 154 11.58 2.15 27.59
C LEU A 154 10.26 1.48 27.20
N GLU A 155 9.42 2.19 26.49
CA GLU A 155 8.17 1.67 25.92
C GLU A 155 8.22 1.80 24.39
N ALA A 156 7.56 0.86 23.71
CA ALA A 156 7.35 0.93 22.27
C ALA A 156 5.90 0.62 21.95
N GLU A 157 5.29 1.43 21.10
CA GLU A 157 4.02 1.13 20.46
C GLU A 157 4.31 0.63 19.04
N VAL A 158 3.75 -0.52 18.69
CA VAL A 158 3.91 -1.14 17.37
C VAL A 158 2.55 -1.39 16.73
N HIS A 159 2.49 -1.21 15.43
CA HIS A 159 1.39 -1.63 14.59
C HIS A 159 1.71 -2.98 13.98
N ILE A 160 0.98 -4.02 14.40
CA ILE A 160 1.19 -5.40 13.95
C ILE A 160 0.15 -5.73 12.91
N VAL A 161 0.60 -6.20 11.76
CA VAL A 161 -0.25 -6.65 10.67
C VAL A 161 -0.08 -8.15 10.51
N THR A 162 -1.21 -8.87 10.48
CA THR A 162 -1.27 -10.31 10.27
C THR A 162 -2.09 -10.64 9.04
N ALA A 163 -1.74 -11.75 8.38
CA ALA A 163 -2.47 -12.27 7.22
C ALA A 163 -2.83 -13.75 7.43
N GLY A 164 -3.91 -14.20 6.78
CA GLY A 164 -4.30 -15.60 6.84
C GLY A 164 -3.26 -16.48 6.14
N ILE A 165 -2.79 -17.53 6.83
CA ILE A 165 -1.75 -18.45 6.32
C ILE A 165 -2.15 -19.04 4.95
N THR A 166 -3.42 -19.39 4.76
CA THR A 166 -3.92 -19.90 3.48
C THR A 166 -3.76 -18.90 2.33
N ALA A 167 -3.96 -17.60 2.60
CA ALA A 167 -3.79 -16.56 1.58
C ALA A 167 -2.32 -16.42 1.20
N LEU A 168 -1.41 -16.45 2.18
CA LEU A 168 0.03 -16.42 1.97
C LEU A 168 0.52 -17.65 1.18
N HIS A 169 0.10 -18.85 1.56
CA HIS A 169 0.47 -20.06 0.80
C HIS A 169 -0.05 -20.06 -0.64
N ASN A 170 -1.20 -19.46 -0.91
CA ASN A 170 -1.70 -19.33 -2.28
C ASN A 170 -0.89 -18.31 -3.08
N LEU A 171 -0.42 -17.25 -2.43
CA LEU A 171 0.52 -16.29 -3.02
C LEU A 171 1.84 -16.98 -3.38
N ASP A 172 2.44 -17.71 -2.43
CA ASP A 172 3.68 -18.45 -2.62
C ASP A 172 3.61 -19.39 -3.82
N LYS A 173 2.55 -20.19 -3.89
CA LYS A 173 2.33 -21.10 -5.03
C LYS A 173 2.28 -20.38 -6.37
N CYS A 174 1.66 -19.22 -6.45
CA CYS A 174 1.59 -18.44 -7.69
C CYS A 174 2.96 -17.88 -8.08
N VAL A 175 3.72 -17.36 -7.11
CA VAL A 175 5.06 -16.78 -7.32
C VAL A 175 6.05 -17.88 -7.72
N GLU A 176 6.09 -18.98 -6.98
CA GLU A 176 6.95 -20.14 -7.27
C GLU A 176 6.63 -20.75 -8.64
N ALA A 177 5.33 -20.93 -8.96
CA ALA A 177 4.91 -21.48 -10.25
C ALA A 177 5.22 -20.55 -11.44
N ALA A 178 5.40 -19.25 -11.19
CA ALA A 178 5.87 -18.28 -12.18
C ALA A 178 7.40 -18.28 -12.33
N GLY A 179 8.14 -19.09 -11.55
CA GLY A 179 9.60 -19.15 -11.59
C GLY A 179 10.30 -18.02 -10.84
N LEU A 180 9.59 -17.35 -9.93
CA LEU A 180 10.08 -16.20 -9.18
C LEU A 180 10.38 -16.58 -7.72
N VAL A 181 11.25 -15.80 -7.09
CA VAL A 181 11.52 -15.85 -5.65
C VAL A 181 10.94 -14.61 -4.99
N GLU A 182 10.16 -14.81 -3.93
CA GLU A 182 9.68 -13.71 -3.11
C GLU A 182 10.78 -13.22 -2.16
N GLU A 183 11.22 -11.95 -2.31
CA GLU A 183 12.18 -11.33 -1.39
C GLU A 183 11.49 -10.75 -0.16
N ALA A 184 10.30 -10.17 -0.34
CA ALA A 184 9.55 -9.53 0.72
C ALA A 184 8.06 -9.39 0.38
N ARG A 185 7.24 -9.38 1.43
CA ARG A 185 5.80 -9.09 1.38
C ARG A 185 5.51 -7.75 2.02
N VAL A 186 4.74 -6.90 1.35
CA VAL A 186 4.42 -5.56 1.85
C VAL A 186 2.91 -5.36 1.88
N LEU A 187 2.37 -4.85 2.99
CA LEU A 187 0.96 -4.45 3.06
C LEU A 187 0.66 -3.43 1.95
N SER A 188 -0.40 -3.63 1.16
CA SER A 188 -0.72 -2.73 0.03
C SER A 188 -0.89 -1.27 0.43
N SER A 189 -1.62 -0.97 1.52
CA SER A 189 -1.78 0.42 1.98
C SER A 189 -0.47 1.04 2.45
N LEU A 190 0.40 0.27 3.09
CA LEU A 190 1.76 0.71 3.44
C LEU A 190 2.53 1.07 2.17
N ALA A 191 2.60 0.16 1.20
CA ALA A 191 3.27 0.41 -0.07
C ALA A 191 2.70 1.66 -0.75
N SER A 192 1.39 1.74 -0.98
CA SER A 192 0.76 2.90 -1.63
C SER A 192 1.07 4.21 -0.91
N SER A 193 1.09 4.22 0.43
CA SER A 193 1.47 5.41 1.20
C SER A 193 2.92 5.84 1.01
N GLU A 194 3.86 4.91 0.79
CA GLU A 194 5.26 5.23 0.49
C GLU A 194 5.44 5.88 -0.89
N ALA A 195 4.53 5.62 -1.83
CA ALA A 195 4.58 6.23 -3.14
C ALA A 195 4.10 7.69 -3.15
N VAL A 196 3.11 7.99 -2.30
CA VAL A 196 2.31 9.23 -2.40
C VAL A 196 2.53 10.23 -1.26
N LEU A 197 3.01 9.79 -0.09
CA LEU A 197 3.21 10.69 1.04
C LEU A 197 4.66 11.16 1.17
N THR A 198 4.80 12.41 1.60
CA THR A 198 6.02 12.98 2.18
C THR A 198 6.11 12.67 3.68
N SER A 199 7.30 12.85 4.26
CA SER A 199 7.50 12.73 5.72
C SER A 199 6.66 13.75 6.50
N GLY A 200 6.54 14.98 6.00
CA GLY A 200 5.74 16.02 6.62
C GLY A 200 4.25 15.67 6.69
N GLU A 201 3.69 15.05 5.64
CA GLU A 201 2.30 14.58 5.65
C GLU A 201 2.08 13.42 6.63
N LYS A 202 3.05 12.49 6.74
CA LYS A 202 3.00 11.42 7.75
C LYS A 202 3.03 11.99 9.18
N ASP A 203 3.79 13.05 9.42
CA ASP A 203 3.89 13.72 10.72
C ASP A 203 2.62 14.51 11.08
N LEU A 204 1.96 15.14 10.09
CA LEU A 204 0.80 16.02 10.31
C LEU A 204 -0.47 15.27 10.77
N GLY A 205 -0.53 13.95 10.56
CA GLY A 205 -1.75 13.16 10.76
C GLY A 205 -2.56 13.08 9.47
N THR A 206 -2.36 12.00 8.71
CA THR A 206 -2.93 11.85 7.35
C THR A 206 -3.42 10.42 7.15
N ALA A 207 -4.59 10.27 6.53
CA ALA A 207 -5.07 8.97 6.07
C ALA A 207 -4.77 8.81 4.56
N VAL A 208 -4.37 7.62 4.13
CA VAL A 208 -4.27 7.27 2.72
C VAL A 208 -5.31 6.20 2.42
N LEU A 209 -6.15 6.45 1.43
CA LEU A 209 -7.14 5.52 0.91
C LEU A 209 -6.76 5.13 -0.53
N ASP A 210 -6.27 3.91 -0.71
CA ASP A 210 -6.08 3.31 -2.03
C ASP A 210 -7.39 2.67 -2.48
N ILE A 211 -8.01 3.22 -3.53
CA ILE A 211 -9.26 2.73 -4.07
C ILE A 211 -8.94 1.78 -5.23
N GLY A 212 -8.85 0.50 -4.91
CA GLY A 212 -8.65 -0.57 -5.88
C GLY A 212 -9.93 -0.98 -6.61
N ALA A 213 -9.82 -2.03 -7.42
CA ALA A 213 -10.96 -2.58 -8.14
C ALA A 213 -11.89 -3.39 -7.21
N GLY A 214 -11.36 -4.34 -6.45
CA GLY A 214 -12.19 -5.21 -5.59
C GLY A 214 -12.30 -4.77 -4.13
N ILE A 215 -11.43 -3.86 -3.69
CA ILE A 215 -11.24 -3.44 -2.30
C ILE A 215 -10.71 -2.01 -2.24
N CYS A 216 -10.82 -1.38 -1.08
CA CYS A 216 -10.03 -0.22 -0.72
C CYS A 216 -9.11 -0.54 0.46
N ASP A 217 -7.86 -0.10 0.39
CA ASP A 217 -6.87 -0.24 1.43
C ASP A 217 -6.69 1.10 2.16
N LEU A 218 -6.90 1.11 3.48
CA LEU A 218 -6.79 2.30 4.33
C LEU A 218 -5.57 2.18 5.25
N ILE A 219 -4.81 3.26 5.38
CA ILE A 219 -3.76 3.43 6.40
C ILE A 219 -3.80 4.83 6.96
N VAL A 220 -3.56 4.96 8.27
CA VAL A 220 -3.56 6.24 8.98
C VAL A 220 -2.21 6.43 9.65
N TYR A 221 -1.59 7.57 9.36
CA TYR A 221 -0.37 8.03 10.02
C TYR A 221 -0.71 9.07 11.07
N MET A 222 0.01 9.03 12.20
CA MET A 222 0.02 10.04 13.25
C MET A 222 1.46 10.20 13.72
N ASP A 223 1.95 11.44 13.83
CA ASP A 223 3.28 11.75 14.37
C ASP A 223 4.42 10.98 13.66
N GLY A 224 4.21 10.67 12.38
CA GLY A 224 5.17 9.96 11.51
C GLY A 224 5.07 8.44 11.57
N GLY A 225 4.34 7.89 12.55
CA GLY A 225 4.13 6.46 12.74
C GLY A 225 2.75 6.00 12.25
N ILE A 226 2.61 4.70 12.00
CA ILE A 226 1.34 4.11 11.57
C ILE A 226 0.46 3.89 12.80
N ALA A 227 -0.70 4.53 12.81
CA ALA A 227 -1.66 4.48 13.90
C ALA A 227 -2.81 3.51 13.66
N TYR A 228 -3.15 3.26 12.39
CA TYR A 228 -4.27 2.39 12.01
C TYR A 228 -4.13 1.87 10.57
N SER A 229 -4.68 0.70 10.29
CA SER A 229 -4.91 0.24 8.93
C SER A 229 -6.14 -0.67 8.87
N ALA A 230 -6.82 -0.66 7.73
CA ALA A 230 -8.03 -1.45 7.51
C ALA A 230 -8.24 -1.77 6.02
N ILE A 231 -9.02 -2.82 5.74
CA ILE A 231 -9.42 -3.21 4.39
C ILE A 231 -10.94 -3.09 4.29
N ILE A 232 -11.39 -2.33 3.29
CA ILE A 232 -12.81 -2.22 2.96
C ILE A 232 -13.07 -3.15 1.76
N PRO A 233 -13.94 -4.16 1.86
CA PRO A 233 -14.10 -5.21 0.84
C PRO A 233 -14.92 -4.79 -0.38
N PHE A 234 -14.82 -3.52 -0.80
CA PHE A 234 -15.52 -2.91 -1.92
C PHE A 234 -14.58 -1.95 -2.66
N GLY A 235 -14.73 -1.83 -3.97
CA GLY A 235 -13.93 -0.94 -4.80
C GLY A 235 -14.61 -0.65 -6.15
N GLY A 236 -13.82 -0.20 -7.13
CA GLY A 236 -14.33 0.21 -8.43
C GLY A 236 -15.11 -0.86 -9.23
N SER A 237 -14.89 -2.15 -8.98
CA SER A 237 -15.64 -3.26 -9.60
C SER A 237 -17.07 -3.35 -9.10
N ASN A 238 -17.37 -2.86 -7.89
CA ASN A 238 -18.73 -2.77 -7.38
C ASN A 238 -19.53 -1.73 -8.17
N VAL A 239 -18.92 -0.58 -8.46
CA VAL A 239 -19.49 0.46 -9.33
C VAL A 239 -19.78 -0.11 -10.73
N THR A 240 -18.82 -0.84 -11.30
CA THR A 240 -18.99 -1.50 -12.60
C THR A 240 -20.13 -2.52 -12.62
N SER A 241 -20.28 -3.27 -11.53
CA SER A 241 -21.35 -4.26 -11.39
C SER A 241 -22.73 -3.59 -11.34
N ASP A 242 -22.85 -2.50 -10.59
CA ASP A 242 -24.09 -1.73 -10.50
C ASP A 242 -24.45 -1.08 -11.84
N LEU A 243 -23.47 -0.53 -12.55
CA LEU A 243 -23.65 0.00 -13.91
C LEU A 243 -24.11 -1.07 -14.89
N SER A 244 -23.52 -2.26 -14.84
CA SER A 244 -23.92 -3.40 -15.69
C SER A 244 -25.39 -3.76 -15.46
N ILE A 245 -25.84 -3.79 -14.21
CA ILE A 245 -27.23 -4.09 -13.84
C ILE A 245 -28.17 -2.94 -14.25
N GLY A 246 -27.87 -1.71 -13.84
CA GLY A 246 -28.71 -0.54 -14.06
C GLY A 246 -28.87 -0.20 -15.53
N LEU A 247 -27.78 -0.23 -16.29
CA LEU A 247 -27.79 0.01 -17.74
C LEU A 247 -28.11 -1.25 -18.55
N LYS A 248 -28.27 -2.39 -17.90
CA LYS A 248 -28.57 -3.70 -18.52
C LYS A 248 -27.59 -4.03 -19.64
N THR A 249 -26.30 -3.84 -19.34
CA THR A 249 -25.16 -3.97 -20.25
C THR A 249 -24.13 -4.98 -19.74
N THR A 250 -23.12 -5.36 -20.52
CA THR A 250 -22.05 -6.27 -20.06
C THR A 250 -21.13 -5.58 -19.06
N LEU A 251 -20.44 -6.33 -18.20
CA LEU A 251 -19.43 -5.77 -17.28
C LEU A 251 -18.32 -5.03 -18.01
N GLU A 252 -17.87 -5.57 -19.15
CA GLU A 252 -16.86 -4.93 -20.00
C GLU A 252 -17.33 -3.57 -20.51
N THR A 253 -18.56 -3.49 -21.01
CA THR A 253 -19.14 -2.23 -21.48
C THR A 253 -19.33 -1.27 -20.31
N ALA A 254 -19.83 -1.74 -19.16
CA ALA A 254 -19.98 -0.93 -17.97
C ALA A 254 -18.65 -0.33 -17.50
N GLU A 255 -17.55 -1.09 -17.54
CA GLU A 255 -16.22 -0.59 -17.18
C GLU A 255 -15.76 0.50 -18.14
N ILE A 256 -15.97 0.33 -19.44
CA ILE A 256 -15.64 1.34 -20.46
C ILE A 256 -16.45 2.61 -20.22
N LEU A 257 -17.74 2.49 -19.96
CA LEU A 257 -18.63 3.62 -19.69
C LEU A 257 -18.21 4.35 -18.40
N LYS A 258 -17.92 3.61 -17.33
CA LYS A 258 -17.42 4.16 -16.06
C LYS A 258 -16.14 4.97 -16.27
N LYS A 259 -15.15 4.41 -16.97
CA LYS A 259 -13.85 5.07 -17.21
C LYS A 259 -13.96 6.30 -18.11
N ARG A 260 -14.87 6.30 -19.09
CA ARG A 260 -15.00 7.39 -20.07
C ARG A 260 -15.94 8.52 -19.66
N TYR A 261 -17.01 8.19 -18.95
CA TYR A 261 -18.12 9.12 -18.68
C TYR A 261 -18.52 9.17 -17.20
N GLY A 262 -17.89 8.37 -16.34
CA GLY A 262 -18.24 8.31 -14.93
C GLY A 262 -17.90 9.60 -14.18
N HIS A 263 -18.76 9.95 -13.23
CA HIS A 263 -18.60 11.11 -12.35
C HIS A 263 -19.24 10.82 -11.00
N CYS A 264 -18.85 11.56 -9.97
CA CYS A 264 -19.37 11.50 -8.60
C CYS A 264 -20.12 12.76 -8.16
N ALA A 265 -20.45 13.67 -9.07
CA ALA A 265 -21.03 14.98 -8.75
C ALA A 265 -22.22 15.26 -9.68
N LEU A 266 -23.43 14.96 -9.23
CA LEU A 266 -24.64 15.11 -10.02
C LEU A 266 -24.89 16.56 -10.44
N GLN A 267 -24.58 17.52 -9.57
CA GLN A 267 -24.80 18.94 -9.83
C GLN A 267 -23.95 19.52 -10.98
N GLU A 268 -22.91 18.82 -11.41
CA GLU A 268 -22.01 19.26 -12.49
C GLU A 268 -22.41 18.69 -13.86
N MET A 269 -23.46 17.85 -13.92
CA MET A 269 -23.87 17.17 -15.15
C MET A 269 -24.69 18.08 -16.07
N ASP A 270 -24.37 18.04 -17.37
CA ASP A 270 -25.23 18.60 -18.42
C ASP A 270 -26.46 17.68 -18.58
N PRO A 271 -27.69 18.19 -18.34
CA PRO A 271 -28.91 17.39 -18.40
C PRO A 271 -29.27 16.91 -19.82
N THR A 272 -28.54 17.38 -20.83
CA THR A 272 -28.72 16.99 -22.24
C THR A 272 -27.62 16.08 -22.76
N GLU A 273 -26.53 15.89 -22.00
CA GLU A 273 -25.43 15.03 -22.40
C GLU A 273 -25.89 13.57 -22.42
N THR A 274 -25.61 12.90 -23.53
CA THR A 274 -25.99 11.51 -23.73
C THR A 274 -24.77 10.64 -24.01
N VAL A 275 -24.91 9.37 -23.66
CA VAL A 275 -23.89 8.33 -23.83
C VAL A 275 -24.51 7.16 -24.58
N GLU A 276 -23.79 6.65 -25.57
CA GLU A 276 -24.23 5.49 -26.33
C GLU A 276 -23.86 4.19 -25.62
N ILE A 277 -24.85 3.31 -25.48
CA ILE A 277 -24.66 1.93 -25.04
C ILE A 277 -24.65 1.04 -26.28
N PRO A 278 -23.57 0.27 -26.52
CA PRO A 278 -23.47 -0.62 -27.67
C PRO A 278 -24.53 -1.72 -27.66
N PRO A 279 -24.82 -2.34 -28.81
CA PRO A 279 -25.77 -3.43 -28.91
C PRO A 279 -25.28 -4.67 -28.16
N ILE A 280 -26.20 -5.39 -27.51
CA ILE A 280 -25.89 -6.59 -26.73
C ILE A 280 -26.91 -7.67 -27.05
N SER A 281 -26.44 -8.80 -27.59
CA SER A 281 -27.16 -10.06 -27.79
C SER A 281 -28.69 -9.91 -27.92
N GLY A 282 -29.14 -9.36 -29.06
CA GLY A 282 -30.57 -9.19 -29.38
C GLY A 282 -31.18 -7.86 -28.94
N ARG A 283 -30.42 -6.95 -28.30
CA ARG A 283 -30.82 -5.57 -28.02
C ARG A 283 -30.06 -4.60 -28.93
N PRO A 284 -30.75 -3.65 -29.59
CA PRO A 284 -30.08 -2.64 -30.39
C PRO A 284 -29.28 -1.69 -29.51
N ALA A 285 -28.36 -0.95 -30.13
CA ALA A 285 -27.70 0.18 -29.49
C ALA A 285 -28.76 1.17 -29.00
N ARG A 286 -28.50 1.81 -27.86
CA ARG A 286 -29.41 2.81 -27.28
C ARG A 286 -28.62 3.95 -26.67
N SER A 287 -29.18 5.14 -26.71
CA SER A 287 -28.65 6.30 -26.02
C SER A 287 -29.31 6.46 -24.64
N VAL A 288 -28.52 6.85 -23.63
CA VAL A 288 -28.97 7.20 -22.28
C VAL A 288 -28.41 8.55 -21.89
N LEU A 289 -29.04 9.24 -20.95
CA LEU A 289 -28.44 10.44 -20.36
C LEU A 289 -27.19 10.07 -19.56
N ARG A 290 -26.13 10.88 -19.62
CA ARG A 290 -24.95 10.69 -18.77
C ARG A 290 -25.32 10.73 -17.29
N GLU A 291 -26.32 11.54 -16.95
CA GLU A 291 -26.91 11.61 -15.62
C GLU A 291 -27.37 10.24 -15.09
N GLU A 292 -27.89 9.34 -15.95
CA GLU A 292 -28.27 7.98 -15.53
C GLU A 292 -27.06 7.18 -15.02
N LEU A 293 -25.87 7.38 -15.62
CA LEU A 293 -24.63 6.73 -15.16
C LEU A 293 -24.24 7.27 -13.79
N VAL A 294 -24.26 8.60 -13.62
CA VAL A 294 -23.85 9.26 -12.37
C VAL A 294 -24.80 8.90 -11.22
N ASN A 295 -26.10 8.80 -11.48
CA ASN A 295 -27.12 8.34 -10.52
C ASN A 295 -26.93 6.87 -10.06
N ILE A 296 -26.05 6.10 -10.71
CA ILE A 296 -25.64 4.76 -10.28
C ILE A 296 -24.27 4.81 -9.58
N ILE A 297 -23.35 5.60 -10.13
CA ILE A 297 -21.96 5.68 -9.66
C ILE A 297 -21.86 6.38 -8.30
N GLU A 298 -22.46 7.56 -8.15
CA GLU A 298 -22.35 8.37 -6.94
C GLU A 298 -22.86 7.62 -5.71
N PRO A 299 -24.05 6.98 -5.71
CA PRO A 299 -24.55 6.28 -4.52
C PRO A 299 -23.65 5.12 -4.10
N ARG A 300 -23.08 4.37 -5.06
CA ARG A 300 -22.15 3.28 -4.73
C ARG A 300 -20.85 3.80 -4.15
N MET A 301 -20.29 4.88 -4.71
CA MET A 301 -19.08 5.49 -4.18
C MET A 301 -19.31 6.10 -2.80
N ARG A 302 -20.47 6.73 -2.58
CA ARG A 302 -20.88 7.23 -1.27
C ARG A 302 -20.92 6.11 -0.24
N GLU A 303 -21.55 4.99 -0.55
CA GLU A 303 -21.60 3.83 0.36
C GLU A 303 -20.19 3.31 0.71
N ILE A 304 -19.29 3.25 -0.27
CA ILE A 304 -17.88 2.88 -0.03
C ILE A 304 -17.22 3.88 0.93
N PHE A 305 -17.43 5.19 0.72
CA PHE A 305 -16.89 6.21 1.61
C PHE A 305 -17.52 6.20 2.99
N GLU A 306 -18.81 5.91 3.14
CA GLU A 306 -19.44 5.76 4.45
C GLU A 306 -18.80 4.59 5.24
N MET A 307 -18.46 3.49 4.57
CA MET A 307 -17.71 2.38 5.19
C MET A 307 -16.28 2.79 5.58
N VAL A 308 -15.59 3.55 4.74
CA VAL A 308 -14.26 4.09 5.07
C VAL A 308 -14.35 5.05 6.25
N ASP A 309 -15.36 5.92 6.28
CA ASP A 309 -15.57 6.88 7.37
C ASP A 309 -15.80 6.16 8.69
N ALA A 310 -16.58 5.08 8.67
CA ALA A 310 -16.79 4.24 9.85
C ALA A 310 -15.46 3.66 10.39
N GLU A 311 -14.53 3.26 9.51
CA GLU A 311 -13.20 2.80 9.91
C GLU A 311 -12.32 3.96 10.43
N LEU A 312 -12.40 5.15 9.83
CA LEU A 312 -11.73 6.35 10.36
C LEU A 312 -12.23 6.73 11.76
N VAL A 313 -13.55 6.67 12.00
CA VAL A 313 -14.15 6.90 13.32
C VAL A 313 -13.72 5.82 14.31
N LYS A 314 -13.80 4.54 13.90
CA LYS A 314 -13.40 3.38 14.71
C LYS A 314 -11.92 3.42 15.12
N SER A 315 -11.05 3.95 14.28
CA SER A 315 -9.64 4.16 14.62
C SER A 315 -9.43 5.12 15.80
N GLY A 316 -10.42 5.98 16.08
CA GLY A 316 -10.31 7.07 17.04
C GLY A 316 -9.38 8.21 16.59
N LYS A 317 -8.93 8.21 15.32
CA LYS A 317 -7.96 9.16 14.78
C LYS A 317 -8.56 10.22 13.86
N LYS A 318 -9.80 10.05 13.39
CA LYS A 318 -10.47 10.96 12.43
C LYS A 318 -10.31 12.45 12.79
N SER A 319 -10.60 12.82 14.04
CA SER A 319 -10.53 14.22 14.50
C SER A 319 -9.12 14.82 14.58
N PHE A 320 -8.08 13.99 14.41
CA PHE A 320 -6.68 14.39 14.46
C PHE A 320 -6.00 14.39 13.08
N LEU A 321 -6.75 14.10 12.01
CA LEU A 321 -6.23 14.08 10.64
C LEU A 321 -6.08 15.50 10.08
N ALA A 322 -5.12 16.27 10.59
CA ALA A 322 -4.89 17.64 10.12
C ALA A 322 -4.42 17.70 8.66
N GLY A 323 -3.79 16.63 8.14
CA GLY A 323 -3.45 16.47 6.73
C GLY A 323 -4.59 15.94 5.86
N GLY A 324 -5.73 15.59 6.45
CA GLY A 324 -6.90 15.09 5.74
C GLY A 324 -6.74 13.66 5.22
N VAL A 325 -7.41 13.38 4.09
CA VAL A 325 -7.40 12.08 3.42
C VAL A 325 -6.80 12.21 2.02
N ILE A 326 -5.80 11.38 1.73
CA ILE A 326 -5.16 11.28 0.43
C ILE A 326 -5.73 10.09 -0.33
N LEU A 327 -6.32 10.34 -1.50
CA LEU A 327 -6.84 9.30 -2.39
C LEU A 327 -5.76 8.85 -3.38
N THR A 328 -5.68 7.55 -3.62
CA THR A 328 -4.84 6.94 -4.65
C THR A 328 -5.52 5.68 -5.23
N GLY A 329 -4.88 4.97 -6.15
CA GLY A 329 -5.42 3.78 -6.79
C GLY A 329 -6.26 4.10 -8.02
N GLY A 330 -6.57 3.09 -8.82
CA GLY A 330 -7.29 3.28 -10.09
C GLY A 330 -8.71 3.81 -9.91
N GLY A 331 -9.37 3.52 -8.79
CA GLY A 331 -10.70 4.05 -8.45
C GLY A 331 -10.69 5.54 -8.10
N SER A 332 -9.54 6.10 -7.68
CA SER A 332 -9.41 7.54 -7.40
C SER A 332 -9.48 8.41 -8.66
N LEU A 333 -9.37 7.82 -9.85
CA LEU A 333 -9.41 8.53 -11.14
C LEU A 333 -10.81 8.97 -11.56
N LEU A 334 -11.85 8.56 -10.83
CA LEU A 334 -13.22 8.96 -11.14
C LEU A 334 -13.43 10.46 -10.91
N GLU A 335 -14.06 11.15 -11.86
CA GLU A 335 -14.26 12.61 -11.78
C GLU A 335 -15.22 12.98 -10.63
N GLY A 336 -14.96 14.11 -9.95
CA GLY A 336 -15.75 14.56 -8.80
C GLY A 336 -15.62 13.73 -7.53
N ILE A 337 -14.73 12.72 -7.50
CA ILE A 337 -14.59 11.81 -6.35
C ILE A 337 -14.09 12.51 -5.08
N GLU A 338 -13.22 13.52 -5.22
CA GLU A 338 -12.69 14.31 -4.10
C GLU A 338 -13.84 15.07 -3.41
N PHE A 339 -14.70 15.74 -4.19
CA PHE A 339 -15.89 16.41 -3.67
C PHE A 339 -16.80 15.47 -2.88
N LEU A 340 -17.11 14.29 -3.44
CA LEU A 340 -17.94 13.30 -2.77
C LEU A 340 -17.29 12.79 -1.48
N ALA A 341 -15.98 12.57 -1.49
CA ALA A 341 -15.22 12.14 -0.33
C ALA A 341 -15.21 13.23 0.77
N GLU A 342 -15.05 14.51 0.42
CA GLU A 342 -15.11 15.62 1.38
C GLU A 342 -16.50 15.74 2.03
N ASP A 343 -17.56 15.58 1.24
CA ASP A 343 -18.94 15.58 1.71
C ASP A 343 -19.20 14.46 2.73
N VAL A 344 -18.65 13.26 2.51
CA VAL A 344 -18.83 12.10 3.40
C VAL A 344 -17.90 12.16 4.62
N PHE A 345 -16.61 12.43 4.41
CA PHE A 345 -15.61 12.38 5.49
C PHE A 345 -15.64 13.62 6.39
N HIS A 346 -16.10 14.76 5.87
CA HIS A 346 -15.96 16.07 6.52
C HIS A 346 -14.51 16.41 6.88
N LEU A 347 -13.59 16.03 5.99
CA LEU A 347 -12.15 16.30 6.03
C LEU A 347 -11.71 16.81 4.66
N THR A 348 -10.60 17.53 4.58
CA THR A 348 -9.96 17.84 3.30
C THR A 348 -9.55 16.56 2.60
N VAL A 349 -9.83 16.47 1.31
CA VAL A 349 -9.46 15.31 0.49
C VAL A 349 -8.63 15.76 -0.70
N THR A 350 -7.58 15.01 -1.02
CA THR A 350 -6.75 15.29 -2.20
C THR A 350 -6.33 14.00 -2.88
N ARG A 351 -6.41 13.95 -4.19
CA ARG A 351 -5.85 12.84 -4.98
C ARG A 351 -4.35 13.03 -5.17
N ALA A 352 -3.59 12.00 -4.81
CA ALA A 352 -2.15 11.96 -5.03
C ALA A 352 -1.78 10.93 -6.10
N ARG A 353 -0.55 11.07 -6.61
CA ARG A 353 0.07 10.20 -7.59
C ARG A 353 1.52 9.92 -7.19
N PRO A 354 2.11 8.81 -7.64
CA PRO A 354 3.50 8.49 -7.33
C PRO A 354 4.44 9.64 -7.72
N ALA A 355 5.31 10.04 -6.80
CA ALA A 355 6.27 11.12 -6.99
C ALA A 355 7.72 10.61 -6.98
N GLY A 356 8.66 11.42 -7.49
CA GLY A 356 10.09 11.10 -7.45
C GLY A 356 10.51 10.03 -8.45
N LEU A 357 9.97 10.07 -9.66
CA LEU A 357 10.19 9.06 -10.71
C LEU A 357 10.94 9.63 -11.91
N THR A 358 11.93 8.90 -12.40
CA THR A 358 12.68 9.20 -13.64
C THR A 358 12.70 7.99 -14.58
N GLY A 359 13.40 8.08 -15.72
CA GLY A 359 13.38 7.03 -16.75
C GLY A 359 12.06 7.01 -17.51
N ILE A 360 11.42 5.85 -17.64
CA ILE A 360 10.10 5.70 -18.30
C ILE A 360 8.91 6.02 -17.39
N ALA A 361 9.06 7.05 -16.54
CA ALA A 361 8.14 7.41 -15.46
C ALA A 361 6.69 7.66 -15.90
N GLU A 362 6.46 8.20 -17.10
CA GLU A 362 5.12 8.50 -17.62
C GLU A 362 4.20 7.27 -17.69
N ARG A 363 4.78 6.06 -17.82
CA ARG A 363 4.01 4.81 -17.85
C ARG A 363 3.46 4.38 -16.50
N VAL A 364 4.00 4.93 -15.41
CA VAL A 364 3.71 4.50 -14.04
C VAL A 364 3.40 5.67 -13.09
N SER A 365 3.17 6.87 -13.64
CA SER A 365 2.83 8.08 -12.87
C SER A 365 1.35 8.17 -12.49
N SER A 366 0.51 7.26 -12.97
CA SER A 366 -0.91 7.19 -12.63
C SER A 366 -1.08 6.69 -11.17
N PRO A 367 -2.08 7.19 -10.41
CA PRO A 367 -2.41 6.69 -9.07
C PRO A 367 -2.64 5.17 -9.00
N GLU A 368 -3.01 4.54 -10.11
CA GLU A 368 -3.17 3.09 -10.18
C GLU A 368 -1.85 2.32 -10.00
N PHE A 369 -0.68 2.97 -10.13
CA PHE A 369 0.64 2.35 -9.90
C PHE A 369 1.21 2.63 -8.51
N SER A 370 0.49 3.32 -7.63
CA SER A 370 1.01 3.70 -6.30
C SER A 370 1.46 2.52 -5.45
N THR A 371 0.73 1.40 -5.44
CA THR A 371 1.20 0.21 -4.73
C THR A 371 2.53 -0.28 -5.30
N ALA A 372 2.63 -0.51 -6.61
CA ALA A 372 3.85 -1.02 -7.25
C ALA A 372 5.07 -0.11 -7.02
N ILE A 373 4.92 1.21 -7.18
CA ILE A 373 6.01 2.16 -6.88
C ILE A 373 6.35 2.15 -5.38
N GLY A 374 5.33 2.04 -4.54
CA GLY A 374 5.44 1.93 -3.10
C GLY A 374 6.27 0.74 -2.65
N LEU A 375 6.09 -0.42 -3.28
CA LEU A 375 6.88 -1.63 -3.04
C LEU A 375 8.37 -1.38 -3.27
N ILE A 376 8.72 -0.71 -4.37
CA ILE A 376 10.11 -0.37 -4.71
C ILE A 376 10.71 0.55 -3.65
N LYS A 377 10.01 1.64 -3.31
CA LYS A 377 10.48 2.62 -2.31
C LYS A 377 10.64 1.99 -0.93
N TYR A 378 9.68 1.15 -0.53
CA TYR A 378 9.73 0.46 0.75
C TYR A 378 10.92 -0.52 0.82
N ALA A 379 11.10 -1.34 -0.21
CA ALA A 379 12.21 -2.29 -0.28
C ALA A 379 13.59 -1.61 -0.34
N SER A 380 13.70 -0.48 -1.04
CA SER A 380 14.93 0.34 -1.05
C SER A 380 15.29 0.80 0.37
N ARG A 381 14.31 1.28 1.13
CA ARG A 381 14.51 1.73 2.51
C ARG A 381 14.93 0.58 3.43
N LEU A 382 14.31 -0.59 3.29
CA LEU A 382 14.71 -1.79 4.05
C LEU A 382 16.17 -2.16 3.77
N GLY A 383 16.57 -2.22 2.50
CA GLY A 383 17.95 -2.52 2.11
C GLY A 383 18.97 -1.53 2.70
N GLU A 384 18.65 -0.24 2.72
CA GLU A 384 19.49 0.76 3.38
C GLU A 384 19.60 0.56 4.90
N MET A 385 18.51 0.20 5.57
CA MET A 385 18.49 -0.04 7.02
C MET A 385 19.34 -1.26 7.39
N GLU A 386 19.26 -2.33 6.61
CA GLU A 386 20.10 -3.53 6.78
C GLU A 386 21.57 -3.20 6.57
N GLN A 387 21.91 -2.45 5.52
CA GLN A 387 23.28 -2.05 5.23
C GLN A 387 23.85 -1.13 6.32
N LYS A 388 23.10 -0.12 6.76
CA LYS A 388 23.50 0.77 7.88
C LYS A 388 23.71 -0.01 9.18
N SER A 389 22.91 -1.05 9.43
CA SER A 389 23.05 -1.92 10.60
C SER A 389 24.32 -2.78 10.53
N GLN A 390 24.61 -3.34 9.35
CA GLN A 390 25.86 -4.09 9.10
C GLN A 390 27.10 -3.18 9.21
N ASP A 391 27.05 -1.98 8.62
CA ASP A 391 28.15 -1.00 8.68
C ASP A 391 28.43 -0.54 10.12
N ARG A 392 27.37 -0.33 10.92
CA ARG A 392 27.50 -0.04 12.37
C ARG A 392 28.18 -1.21 13.08
N ALA A 393 27.74 -2.44 12.85
CA ALA A 393 28.34 -3.63 13.46
C ALA A 393 29.84 -3.78 13.09
N GLU A 394 30.21 -3.56 11.83
CA GLU A 394 31.61 -3.59 11.39
C GLU A 394 32.46 -2.45 11.98
N SER A 395 31.92 -1.24 12.04
CA SER A 395 32.57 -0.06 12.62
C SER A 395 32.87 -0.25 14.11
N TRP A 396 31.92 -0.83 14.84
CA TRP A 396 32.10 -1.23 16.22
C TRP A 396 33.16 -2.34 16.37
N GLY A 397 33.13 -3.36 15.52
CA GLY A 397 34.15 -4.42 15.51
C GLY A 397 35.57 -3.90 15.25
N LYS A 398 35.72 -2.91 14.35
CA LYS A 398 37.00 -2.24 14.09
C LYS A 398 37.47 -1.39 15.28
N LYS A 399 36.57 -0.66 15.95
CA LYS A 399 36.91 0.11 17.17
C LYS A 399 37.35 -0.80 18.32
N ILE A 400 36.71 -1.96 18.49
CA ILE A 400 37.10 -2.94 19.51
C ILE A 400 38.47 -3.53 19.19
N ARG A 401 38.75 -3.91 17.94
CA ARG A 401 40.09 -4.40 17.54
C ARG A 401 41.18 -3.36 17.77
N ARG A 402 40.94 -2.11 17.39
CA ARG A 402 41.89 -1.01 17.60
C ARG A 402 42.13 -0.74 19.09
N TRP A 403 41.09 -0.80 19.91
CA TRP A 403 41.22 -0.67 21.36
C TRP A 403 42.05 -1.81 21.97
N ILE A 404 41.86 -3.05 21.48
CA ILE A 404 42.65 -4.21 21.89
C ILE A 404 44.12 -4.03 21.47
N GLU A 405 44.40 -3.57 20.25
CA GLU A 405 45.77 -3.34 19.76
C GLU A 405 46.49 -2.18 20.47
N GLU A 406 45.75 -1.21 21.01
CA GLU A 406 46.29 -0.04 21.72
C GLU A 406 46.45 -0.28 23.24
N ASN A 407 45.80 -1.31 23.82
CA ASN A 407 45.73 -1.52 25.28
C ASN A 407 46.07 -2.95 25.76
N LEU A 408 46.61 -3.80 24.88
CA LEU A 408 47.30 -5.06 25.18
C LEU A 408 48.70 -5.01 24.56
#